data_AF-A0A951GYZ8-F1
#
_entry.id   AF-A0A951GYZ8-F1
#
_cell.length_a   1.000
_cell.length_b   1.000
_cell.length_c   1.000
_cell.angle_alpha   90.00
_cell.angle_beta   90.00
_cell.angle_gamma   90.00
#
_symmetry.space_group_name_H-M   'P 1'
#
loop_
_entity.id
_entity.type
_entity.pdbx_description
1 polymer ?
#
loop_
_entity_poly.entity_id
_entity_poly.type
_entity_poly.pdbx_seq_one_letter_code
_entity_poly.pdbx_strand_id
1 'polypeptide(L)'
;MILTPIPHDRLGDALDSFAARLAEPAPRRAFGHIRATSPDRVEGEEAERDRVAALRFARRLGIPVHADGTECAFNWDGAALDGGTEAYVILHEAAHFVLAPPERRSLPDFGLGPGPDTRDRAAAQAAAMLEPLAREEDEAAASLLGILWEASLGQPALASFLDQNWLEGLDRSAAAHFMAVLDGLRFRGLLARRPGYPRV
;
A
#
# COMPACT_ATOMS: atom_id res chain seq x y z
N MET A 1 -0.48 4.81 -10.72
CA MET A 1 -1.02 5.27 -12.03
C MET A 1 -1.63 4.05 -12.70
N ILE A 2 -2.95 4.03 -12.89
CA ILE A 2 -3.62 2.97 -13.65
C ILE A 2 -3.25 3.15 -15.13
N LEU A 3 -2.48 2.22 -15.69
CA LEU A 3 -2.04 2.30 -17.09
C LEU A 3 -3.18 1.97 -18.08
N THR A 4 -4.24 1.28 -17.65
CA THR A 4 -5.46 1.08 -18.43
C THR A 4 -6.66 0.87 -17.50
N PRO A 5 -7.60 1.82 -17.39
CA PRO A 5 -8.78 1.63 -16.54
C PRO A 5 -9.64 0.48 -17.06
N ILE A 6 -10.03 -0.42 -16.15
CA ILE A 6 -10.99 -1.49 -16.44
C ILE A 6 -12.39 -0.88 -16.34
N PRO A 7 -13.22 -0.96 -17.41
CA PRO A 7 -14.60 -0.50 -17.35
C PRO A 7 -15.38 -1.17 -16.20
N HIS A 8 -16.21 -0.40 -15.50
CA HIS A 8 -16.92 -0.89 -14.31
C HIS A 8 -17.82 -2.11 -14.60
N ASP A 9 -18.43 -2.16 -15.79
CA ASP A 9 -19.24 -3.30 -16.25
C ASP A 9 -18.43 -4.58 -16.47
N ARG A 10 -17.11 -4.48 -16.66
CA ARG A 10 -16.18 -5.60 -16.85
C ARG A 10 -15.35 -5.94 -15.61
N LEU A 11 -15.43 -5.11 -14.57
CA LEU A 11 -14.63 -5.28 -13.36
C LEU A 11 -14.94 -6.62 -12.67
N GLY A 12 -16.21 -7.02 -12.59
CA GLY A 12 -16.62 -8.30 -12.01
C GLY A 12 -15.91 -9.50 -12.66
N ASP A 13 -16.00 -9.59 -13.98
CA ASP A 13 -15.36 -10.66 -14.77
C ASP A 13 -13.84 -10.65 -14.62
N ALA A 14 -13.22 -9.46 -14.59
CA ALA A 14 -11.78 -9.33 -14.40
C ALA A 14 -11.34 -9.87 -13.02
N LEU A 15 -12.10 -9.56 -11.96
CA LEU A 15 -11.83 -10.03 -10.60
C LEU A 15 -12.06 -11.55 -10.46
N ASP A 16 -13.08 -12.10 -11.12
CA ASP A 16 -13.32 -13.55 -11.18
C ASP A 16 -12.19 -14.28 -11.90
N SER A 17 -11.77 -13.73 -13.05
CA SER A 17 -10.66 -14.22 -13.86
C SER A 17 -9.34 -14.21 -13.07
N PHE A 18 -9.09 -13.15 -12.29
CA PHE A 18 -7.95 -13.06 -11.38
C PHE A 18 -8.02 -14.12 -10.27
N ALA A 19 -9.16 -14.21 -9.56
CA ALA A 19 -9.36 -15.16 -8.46
C ALA A 19 -9.17 -16.61 -8.89
N ALA A 20 -9.66 -16.98 -10.08
CA ALA A 20 -9.55 -18.33 -10.63
C ALA A 20 -8.09 -18.76 -10.85
N ARG A 21 -7.17 -17.81 -11.05
CA ARG A 21 -5.73 -18.07 -11.27
C ARG A 21 -4.92 -18.16 -9.98
N LEU A 22 -5.48 -17.79 -8.83
CA LEU A 22 -4.84 -17.98 -7.54
C LEU A 22 -4.94 -19.47 -7.17
N ALA A 23 -3.82 -20.20 -7.21
CA ALA A 23 -3.83 -21.65 -7.01
C ALA A 23 -4.00 -22.05 -5.53
N GLU A 24 -3.42 -21.26 -4.63
CA GLU A 24 -3.31 -21.61 -3.21
C GLU A 24 -4.41 -20.98 -2.33
N PRO A 25 -4.78 -21.63 -1.20
CA PRO A 25 -5.81 -21.09 -0.30
C PRO A 25 -5.48 -19.73 0.31
N ALA A 26 -4.21 -19.49 0.65
CA ALA A 26 -3.80 -18.25 1.31
C ALA A 26 -3.93 -17.01 0.40
N PRO A 27 -3.39 -17.00 -0.84
CA PRO A 27 -3.64 -15.94 -1.81
C PRO A 27 -5.14 -15.73 -2.09
N ARG A 28 -5.94 -16.79 -2.23
CA ARG A 28 -7.39 -16.67 -2.42
C ARG A 28 -8.08 -15.97 -1.26
N ARG A 29 -7.69 -16.30 -0.02
CA ARG A 29 -8.24 -15.65 1.17
C ARG A 29 -7.85 -14.17 1.24
N ALA A 30 -6.58 -13.86 0.99
CA ALA A 30 -6.08 -12.48 0.98
C ALA A 30 -6.82 -11.64 -0.07
N PHE A 31 -6.91 -12.14 -1.31
CA PHE A 31 -7.66 -11.47 -2.36
C PHE A 31 -9.16 -11.38 -2.06
N GLY A 32 -9.75 -12.42 -1.46
CA GLY A 32 -11.14 -12.40 -1.03
C GLY A 32 -11.45 -11.29 -0.03
N HIS A 33 -10.52 -10.97 0.88
CA HIS A 33 -10.65 -9.85 1.80
C HIS A 33 -10.57 -8.50 1.08
N ILE A 34 -9.66 -8.35 0.12
CA ILE A 34 -9.54 -7.13 -0.71
C ILE A 34 -10.83 -6.93 -1.51
N ARG A 35 -11.25 -7.96 -2.25
CA ARG A 35 -12.43 -7.95 -3.13
C ARG A 35 -13.75 -7.68 -2.39
N ALA A 36 -13.83 -7.99 -1.09
CA ALA A 36 -15.01 -7.71 -0.29
C ALA A 36 -15.22 -6.22 0.02
N THR A 37 -14.24 -5.36 -0.29
CA THR A 37 -14.29 -3.92 -0.06
C THR A 37 -14.69 -3.14 -1.31
N SER A 38 -15.04 -1.86 -1.15
CA SER A 38 -15.51 -0.98 -2.23
C SER A 38 -14.45 -0.80 -3.34
N PRO A 39 -14.83 -0.88 -4.63
CA PRO A 39 -13.96 -0.47 -5.74
C PRO A 39 -13.83 1.05 -5.86
N ASP A 40 -14.71 1.81 -5.19
CA ASP A 40 -14.74 3.27 -5.20
C ASP A 40 -14.13 3.83 -3.91
N ARG A 41 -13.45 4.97 -4.05
CA ARG A 41 -12.94 5.75 -2.91
C ARG A 41 -14.11 6.37 -2.14
N VAL A 42 -13.94 6.44 -0.82
CA VAL A 42 -14.87 7.15 0.06
C VAL A 42 -14.50 8.64 0.12
N GLU A 43 -15.49 9.49 0.36
CA GLU A 43 -15.33 10.94 0.44
C GLU A 43 -15.95 11.51 1.73
N GLY A 44 -15.64 12.78 2.03
CA GLY A 44 -16.24 13.51 3.14
C GLY A 44 -15.96 12.89 4.52
N GLU A 45 -17.01 12.76 5.34
CA GLU A 45 -16.88 12.27 6.72
C GLU A 45 -16.37 10.82 6.79
N GLU A 46 -16.65 10.00 5.79
CA GLU A 46 -16.17 8.62 5.75
C GLU A 46 -14.67 8.56 5.47
N ALA A 47 -14.18 9.33 4.50
CA ALA A 47 -12.76 9.48 4.24
C ALA A 47 -12.00 9.99 5.48
N GLU A 48 -12.58 10.93 6.22
CA GLU A 48 -11.98 11.44 7.45
C GLU A 48 -11.94 10.38 8.57
N ARG A 49 -12.99 9.57 8.73
CA ARG A 49 -12.97 8.43 9.67
C ARG A 49 -11.88 7.43 9.31
N ASP A 50 -11.73 7.12 8.03
CA ASP A 50 -10.70 6.20 7.54
C ASP A 50 -9.30 6.75 7.77
N ARG A 51 -9.09 8.05 7.50
CA ARG A 51 -7.82 8.74 7.76
C ARG A 51 -7.44 8.67 9.23
N VAL A 52 -8.37 8.99 10.13
CA VAL A 52 -8.15 8.91 11.59
C VAL A 52 -7.82 7.47 12.04
N ALA A 53 -8.49 6.47 11.46
CA ALA A 53 -8.20 5.06 11.74
C ALA A 53 -6.80 4.64 11.26
N ALA A 54 -6.40 5.07 10.06
CA ALA A 54 -5.06 4.84 9.51
C ALA A 54 -3.96 5.52 10.36
N LEU A 55 -4.16 6.78 10.77
CA LEU A 55 -3.24 7.48 11.68
C LEU A 55 -3.09 6.78 13.03
N ARG A 56 -4.21 6.32 13.61
CA ARG A 56 -4.18 5.54 14.85
C ARG A 56 -3.39 4.25 14.66
N PHE A 57 -3.53 3.60 13.51
CA PHE A 57 -2.77 2.41 13.18
C PHE A 57 -1.27 2.70 13.01
N ALA A 58 -0.88 3.70 12.23
CA ALA A 58 0.51 4.12 12.06
C ALA A 58 1.20 4.45 13.41
N ARG A 59 0.50 5.19 14.29
CA ARG A 59 1.01 5.49 15.65
C ARG A 59 1.22 4.23 16.50
N ARG A 60 0.38 3.20 16.37
CA ARG A 60 0.59 1.91 17.07
C ARG A 60 1.82 1.16 16.57
N LEU A 61 2.25 1.40 15.34
CA LEU A 61 3.50 0.88 14.79
C LEU A 61 4.74 1.69 15.23
N GLY A 62 4.55 2.76 16.01
CA GLY A 62 5.62 3.65 16.46
C GLY A 62 6.04 4.70 15.43
N ILE A 63 5.21 4.94 14.41
CA ILE A 63 5.50 5.92 13.36
C ILE A 63 5.16 7.32 13.87
N PRO A 64 6.12 8.26 13.90
CA PRO A 64 5.85 9.66 14.20
C PRO A 64 4.95 10.27 13.12
N VAL A 65 4.07 11.19 13.50
CA VAL A 65 3.19 11.91 12.59
C VAL A 65 3.33 13.40 12.88
N HIS A 66 3.48 14.20 11.83
CA HIS A 66 3.55 15.66 11.95
C HIS A 66 2.26 16.24 12.56
N ALA A 67 2.37 17.45 13.12
CA ALA A 67 1.21 18.16 13.62
C ALA A 67 0.29 18.59 12.47
N ASP A 68 -1.01 18.71 12.74
CA ASP A 68 -1.98 19.14 11.75
C ASP A 68 -1.59 20.52 11.17
N GLY A 69 -1.67 20.66 9.84
CA GLY A 69 -1.31 21.88 9.13
C GLY A 69 0.19 22.06 8.84
N THR A 70 1.03 21.09 9.17
CA THR A 70 2.44 21.08 8.73
C THR A 70 2.50 20.96 7.22
N GLU A 71 3.18 21.88 6.56
CA GLU A 71 3.46 21.76 5.12
C GLU A 71 4.56 20.72 4.91
N CYS A 72 4.19 19.59 4.32
CA CYS A 72 5.12 18.51 4.01
C CYS A 72 5.50 18.51 2.52
N ALA A 73 6.77 18.26 2.23
CA ALA A 73 7.28 18.04 0.88
C ALA A 73 7.23 16.55 0.45
N PHE A 74 7.04 15.66 1.42
CA PHE A 74 7.01 14.20 1.30
C PHE A 74 5.92 13.65 2.20
N ASN A 75 5.34 12.49 1.86
CA ASN A 75 4.47 11.76 2.77
C ASN A 75 5.28 11.15 3.94
N TRP A 76 6.54 10.80 3.69
CA TRP A 76 7.54 10.47 4.71
C TRP A 76 8.84 11.24 4.44
N ASP A 77 9.23 12.14 5.34
CA ASP A 77 10.40 13.00 5.18
C ASP A 77 11.68 12.45 5.84
N GLY A 78 11.63 11.25 6.40
CA GLY A 78 12.72 10.68 7.21
C GLY A 78 12.56 10.88 8.71
N ALA A 79 11.59 11.69 9.15
CA ALA A 79 11.34 11.98 10.56
C ALA A 79 9.91 11.64 10.97
N ALA A 80 8.92 12.06 10.20
CA ALA A 80 7.52 11.82 10.48
C ALA A 80 6.67 11.74 9.21
N LEU A 81 5.51 11.10 9.36
CA LEU A 81 4.51 10.95 8.33
C LEU A 81 3.66 12.23 8.19
N ASP A 82 3.35 12.64 6.97
CA ASP A 82 2.34 13.67 6.68
C ASP A 82 0.95 13.12 7.03
N GLY A 83 0.37 13.61 8.12
CA GLY A 83 -0.96 13.17 8.55
C GLY A 83 -2.11 13.76 7.74
N GLY A 84 -1.86 14.77 6.90
CA GLY A 84 -2.85 15.50 6.11
C GLY A 84 -3.30 14.81 4.83
N THR A 85 -2.74 13.63 4.51
CA THR A 85 -3.08 12.84 3.31
C THR A 85 -4.15 11.78 3.60
N GLU A 86 -4.60 11.11 2.55
CA GLU A 86 -5.64 10.09 2.53
C GLU A 86 -5.23 8.82 3.28
N ALA A 87 -6.23 8.07 3.76
CA ALA A 87 -6.01 6.85 4.55
C ALA A 87 -5.14 5.81 3.84
N TYR A 88 -5.35 5.60 2.54
CA TYR A 88 -4.59 4.64 1.75
C TYR A 88 -3.12 5.05 1.57
N VAL A 89 -2.84 6.36 1.47
CA VAL A 89 -1.47 6.88 1.44
C VAL A 89 -0.80 6.64 2.80
N ILE A 90 -1.47 6.96 3.91
CA ILE A 90 -0.95 6.72 5.26
C ILE A 90 -0.59 5.24 5.47
N LEU A 91 -1.46 4.32 5.02
CA LEU A 91 -1.23 2.89 5.16
C LEU A 91 -0.12 2.37 4.25
N HIS A 92 0.03 2.93 3.04
CA HIS A 92 1.16 2.66 2.14
C HIS A 92 2.49 3.09 2.77
N GLU A 93 2.58 4.31 3.29
CA GLU A 93 3.80 4.80 3.95
C GLU A 93 4.09 4.02 5.24
N ALA A 94 3.06 3.63 5.99
CA ALA A 94 3.25 2.75 7.14
C ALA A 94 3.81 1.37 6.74
N ALA A 95 3.44 0.88 5.55
CA ALA A 95 3.95 -0.38 5.03
C ALA A 95 5.43 -0.25 4.67
N HIS A 96 5.79 0.84 3.99
CA HIS A 96 7.20 1.20 3.76
C HIS A 96 7.98 1.28 5.06
N PHE A 97 7.48 1.95 6.10
CA PHE A 97 8.19 2.05 7.38
C PHE A 97 8.47 0.68 8.01
N VAL A 98 7.51 -0.24 7.94
CA VAL A 98 7.66 -1.60 8.47
C VAL A 98 8.65 -2.44 7.64
N LEU A 99 8.65 -2.27 6.32
CA LEU A 99 9.51 -3.02 5.39
C LEU A 99 10.94 -2.46 5.36
N ALA A 100 11.09 -1.15 5.48
CA ALA A 100 12.37 -0.47 5.36
C ALA A 100 13.30 -0.85 6.53
N PRO A 101 14.58 -1.15 6.23
CA PRO A 101 15.58 -1.32 7.27
C PRO A 101 15.80 0.01 8.02
N PRO A 102 16.28 -0.02 9.28
CA PRO A 102 16.40 1.18 10.12
C PRO A 102 17.16 2.34 9.46
N GLU A 103 18.20 2.03 8.68
CA GLU A 103 19.06 3.02 8.03
C GLU A 103 18.33 3.81 6.94
N ARG A 104 17.28 3.24 6.35
CA ARG A 104 16.45 3.89 5.33
C ARG A 104 15.28 4.67 5.91
N ARG A 105 14.88 4.39 7.16
CA ARG A 105 13.76 5.10 7.80
C ARG A 105 14.08 6.56 8.02
N SER A 106 15.34 6.94 8.18
CA SER A 106 15.73 8.35 8.33
C SER A 106 15.81 9.13 7.02
N LEU A 107 15.41 8.55 5.89
CA LEU A 107 15.50 9.17 4.56
C LEU A 107 14.11 9.56 4.04
N PRO A 108 14.00 10.66 3.28
CA PRO A 108 12.81 10.98 2.50
C PRO A 108 12.43 9.82 1.58
N ASP A 109 11.14 9.51 1.49
CA ASP A 109 10.58 8.40 0.70
C ASP A 109 11.33 7.08 0.95
N PHE A 110 11.84 6.88 2.17
CA PHE A 110 12.64 5.71 2.58
C PHE A 110 13.86 5.44 1.69
N GLY A 111 14.40 6.47 1.03
CA GLY A 111 15.50 6.33 0.07
C GLY A 111 15.12 5.56 -1.21
N LEU A 112 13.84 5.52 -1.58
CA LEU A 112 13.37 4.94 -2.84
C LEU A 112 13.54 5.90 -4.03
N GLY A 113 13.68 7.20 -3.76
CA GLY A 113 13.61 8.24 -4.78
C GLY A 113 12.17 8.74 -4.97
N PRO A 114 11.96 9.67 -5.92
CA PRO A 114 10.72 10.42 -5.99
C PRO A 114 9.54 9.56 -6.48
N GLY A 115 8.50 9.48 -5.65
CA GLY A 115 7.18 8.95 -5.99
C GLY A 115 6.31 9.94 -6.78
N PRO A 116 5.03 9.59 -7.01
CA PRO A 116 4.07 10.45 -7.71
C PRO A 116 3.73 11.72 -6.90
N ASP A 117 3.63 11.60 -5.58
CA ASP A 117 3.22 12.69 -4.69
C ASP A 117 4.39 13.49 -4.09
N THR A 118 5.63 13.06 -4.38
CA THR A 118 6.85 13.73 -3.93
C THR A 118 6.96 15.13 -4.55
N ARG A 119 6.89 16.17 -3.71
CA ARG A 119 6.98 17.57 -4.15
C ARG A 119 8.42 18.00 -4.41
N ASP A 120 9.33 17.71 -3.47
CA ASP A 120 10.76 17.96 -3.67
C ASP A 120 11.45 16.73 -4.29
N ARG A 121 11.25 16.59 -5.60
CA ARG A 121 11.78 15.47 -6.38
C ARG A 121 13.31 15.41 -6.40
N ALA A 122 13.98 16.57 -6.32
CA ALA A 122 15.43 16.66 -6.37
C ALA A 122 16.05 16.10 -5.09
N ALA A 123 15.50 16.46 -3.93
CA ALA A 123 15.93 15.92 -2.65
C ALA A 123 15.68 14.41 -2.54
N ALA A 124 14.50 13.92 -2.96
CA ALA A 124 14.24 12.48 -2.99
C ALA A 124 15.21 11.75 -3.92
N GLN A 125 15.50 12.29 -5.11
CA GLN A 125 16.44 11.68 -6.04
C GLN A 125 17.86 11.61 -5.46
N ALA A 126 18.28 12.62 -4.71
CA ALA A 126 19.58 12.63 -4.03
C ALA A 126 19.64 11.64 -2.86
N ALA A 127 18.51 11.33 -2.23
CA ALA A 127 18.40 10.36 -1.14
C ALA A 127 18.19 8.91 -1.63
N ALA A 128 17.99 8.69 -2.92
CA ALA A 128 17.74 7.36 -3.49
C ALA A 128 18.93 6.41 -3.26
N MET A 129 18.67 5.27 -2.64
CA MET A 129 19.67 4.24 -2.31
C MET A 129 19.47 2.92 -3.05
N LEU A 130 18.28 2.70 -3.63
CA LEU A 130 17.97 1.44 -4.29
C LEU A 130 18.15 1.54 -5.80
N GLU A 131 18.68 0.45 -6.37
CA GLU A 131 18.61 0.21 -7.80
C GLU A 131 17.14 0.03 -8.25
N PRO A 132 16.81 0.35 -9.52
CA PRO A 132 15.42 0.39 -9.98
C PRO A 132 14.60 -0.87 -9.71
N LEU A 133 15.19 -2.05 -9.88
CA LEU A 133 14.49 -3.33 -9.63
C LEU A 133 14.18 -3.54 -8.15
N ALA A 134 15.14 -3.26 -7.26
CA ALA A 134 14.94 -3.38 -5.82
C ALA A 134 13.88 -2.38 -5.31
N ARG A 135 13.84 -1.19 -5.91
CA ARG A 135 12.80 -0.20 -5.67
C ARG A 135 11.41 -0.71 -6.06
N GLU A 136 11.28 -1.32 -7.25
CA GLU A 136 10.01 -1.90 -7.70
C GLU A 136 9.52 -3.05 -6.79
N GLU A 137 10.44 -3.89 -6.33
CA GLU A 137 10.12 -4.96 -5.36
C GLU A 137 9.64 -4.42 -4.01
N ASP A 138 10.28 -3.36 -3.51
CA ASP A 138 9.88 -2.71 -2.25
C ASP A 138 8.53 -2.00 -2.40
N GLU A 139 8.28 -1.30 -3.51
CA GLU A 139 6.99 -0.65 -3.80
C GLU A 139 5.86 -1.67 -3.93
N ALA A 140 6.09 -2.80 -4.61
CA ALA A 140 5.10 -3.86 -4.71
C ALA A 140 4.78 -4.46 -3.34
N ALA A 141 5.80 -4.68 -2.50
CA ALA A 141 5.62 -5.20 -1.14
C ALA A 141 4.85 -4.20 -0.24
N ALA A 142 5.19 -2.92 -0.28
CA ALA A 142 4.52 -1.87 0.48
C ALA A 142 3.07 -1.68 0.03
N SER A 143 2.85 -1.61 -1.28
CA SER A 143 1.52 -1.51 -1.89
C SER A 143 0.62 -2.67 -1.45
N LEU A 144 1.07 -3.91 -1.60
CA LEU A 144 0.25 -5.06 -1.19
C LEU A 144 -0.01 -5.08 0.31
N LEU A 145 1.01 -4.79 1.14
CA LEU A 145 0.85 -4.80 2.58
C LEU A 145 -0.12 -3.69 3.06
N GLY A 146 -0.02 -2.49 2.49
CA GLY A 146 -0.95 -1.38 2.75
C GLY A 146 -2.38 -1.74 2.38
N ILE A 147 -2.60 -2.30 1.18
CA ILE A 147 -3.91 -2.79 0.71
C ILE A 147 -4.49 -3.85 1.65
N LEU A 148 -3.67 -4.79 2.14
CA LEU A 148 -4.12 -5.82 3.07
C LEU A 148 -4.53 -5.21 4.42
N TRP A 149 -3.87 -4.14 4.87
CA TRP A 149 -4.28 -3.41 6.07
C TRP A 149 -5.55 -2.59 5.86
N GLU A 150 -5.72 -1.93 4.71
CA GLU A 150 -6.99 -1.30 4.33
C GLU A 150 -8.13 -2.31 4.44
N ALA A 151 -7.99 -3.48 3.83
CA ALA A 151 -9.01 -4.53 3.84
C ALA A 151 -9.32 -4.99 5.27
N SER A 152 -8.29 -5.12 6.10
CA SER A 152 -8.44 -5.55 7.50
C SER A 152 -9.05 -4.48 8.41
N LEU A 153 -8.95 -3.21 8.03
CA LEU A 153 -9.60 -2.08 8.69
C LEU A 153 -11.02 -1.82 8.16
N GLY A 154 -11.44 -2.52 7.11
CA GLY A 154 -12.73 -2.34 6.45
C GLY A 154 -12.78 -1.15 5.48
N GLN A 155 -11.63 -0.63 5.07
CA GLN A 155 -11.49 0.50 4.16
C GLN A 155 -11.53 0.04 2.67
N PRO A 156 -11.69 0.95 1.69
CA PRO A 156 -11.74 0.63 0.25
C PRO A 156 -10.45 0.04 -0.38
N ALA A 157 -10.02 -1.13 0.09
CA ALA A 157 -8.81 -1.80 -0.38
C ALA A 157 -8.86 -2.22 -1.85
N LEU A 158 -10.05 -2.55 -2.38
CA LEU A 158 -10.23 -2.87 -3.80
C LEU A 158 -9.96 -1.63 -4.67
N ALA A 159 -10.36 -0.44 -4.22
CA ALA A 159 -10.00 0.81 -4.90
C ALA A 159 -8.46 0.97 -4.99
N SER A 160 -7.73 0.77 -3.88
CA SER A 160 -6.25 0.78 -3.90
C SER A 160 -5.63 -0.30 -4.79
N PHE A 161 -6.21 -1.50 -4.78
CA PHE A 161 -5.77 -2.59 -5.63
C PHE A 161 -5.88 -2.23 -7.13
N LEU A 162 -6.93 -1.50 -7.50
CA LEU A 162 -7.15 -1.01 -8.86
C LEU A 162 -6.24 0.18 -9.18
N ASP A 163 -6.12 1.17 -8.29
CA ASP A 163 -5.28 2.38 -8.45
C ASP A 163 -3.79 2.06 -8.63
N GLN A 164 -3.34 1.01 -7.95
CA GLN A 164 -1.97 0.47 -8.02
C GLN A 164 -1.79 -0.56 -9.14
N ASN A 165 -2.80 -0.74 -10.01
CA ASN A 165 -2.75 -1.54 -11.22
C ASN A 165 -2.41 -3.03 -11.01
N TRP A 166 -2.85 -3.64 -9.90
CA TRP A 166 -2.56 -5.05 -9.59
C TRP A 166 -3.18 -6.06 -10.58
N LEU A 167 -4.10 -5.61 -11.43
CA LEU A 167 -4.69 -6.40 -12.52
C LEU A 167 -3.91 -6.25 -13.84
N GLU A 168 -2.78 -5.53 -13.85
CA GLU A 168 -1.95 -5.40 -15.04
C GLU A 168 -1.42 -6.74 -15.54
N GLY A 169 -1.63 -7.01 -16.83
CA GLY A 169 -1.30 -8.31 -17.39
C GLY A 169 -2.17 -9.43 -16.79
N LEU A 170 -3.45 -9.16 -16.53
CA LEU A 170 -4.44 -10.08 -15.97
C LEU A 170 -4.31 -11.52 -16.46
N ASP A 171 -4.22 -11.70 -17.78
CA ASP A 171 -4.16 -13.02 -18.42
C ASP A 171 -2.75 -13.65 -18.45
N ARG A 172 -1.72 -12.91 -18.03
CA ARG A 172 -0.30 -13.30 -18.18
C ARG A 172 0.43 -13.43 -16.85
N SER A 173 0.43 -12.37 -16.04
CA SER A 173 1.38 -12.20 -14.93
C SER A 173 0.75 -11.73 -13.63
N ALA A 174 -0.42 -11.08 -13.64
CA ALA A 174 -1.01 -10.45 -12.46
C ALA A 174 -1.10 -11.40 -11.25
N ALA A 175 -1.71 -12.58 -11.43
CA ALA A 175 -1.88 -13.55 -10.36
C ALA A 175 -0.54 -14.09 -9.83
N ALA A 176 0.42 -14.38 -10.72
CA ALA A 176 1.74 -14.86 -10.34
C ALA A 176 2.53 -13.79 -9.57
N HIS A 177 2.46 -12.53 -10.00
CA HIS A 177 3.07 -11.40 -9.31
C HIS A 177 2.47 -11.21 -7.91
N PHE A 178 1.14 -11.19 -7.79
CA PHE A 178 0.45 -11.12 -6.50
C PHE A 178 0.89 -12.23 -5.54
N MET A 179 0.93 -13.48 -6.01
CA MET A 179 1.37 -14.61 -5.18
C MET A 179 2.83 -14.47 -4.74
N ALA A 180 3.73 -14.07 -5.65
CA ALA A 180 5.14 -13.86 -5.32
C ALA A 180 5.35 -12.77 -4.26
N VAL A 181 4.66 -11.63 -4.37
CA VAL A 181 4.76 -10.55 -3.39
C VAL A 181 4.16 -10.99 -2.05
N LEU A 182 3.01 -11.66 -2.05
CA LEU A 182 2.38 -12.17 -0.83
C LEU A 182 3.27 -13.19 -0.12
N ASP A 183 3.94 -14.07 -0.87
CA ASP A 183 4.90 -15.02 -0.32
C ASP A 183 6.12 -14.34 0.30
N GLY A 184 6.63 -13.27 -0.33
CA GLY A 184 7.67 -12.42 0.24
C GLY A 184 7.26 -11.82 1.59
N LEU A 185 6.04 -11.25 1.68
CA LEU A 185 5.49 -10.70 2.93
C LEU A 185 5.31 -11.79 4.00
N ARG A 186 4.86 -12.99 3.60
CA ARG A 186 4.74 -14.15 4.48
C ARG A 186 6.09 -14.59 5.03
N PHE A 187 7.11 -14.69 4.18
CA PHE A 187 8.46 -15.07 4.56
C PHE A 187 9.07 -14.07 5.57
N ARG A 188 8.79 -12.77 5.40
CA ARG A 188 9.18 -11.71 6.35
C ARG A 188 8.37 -11.73 7.66
N GLY A 189 7.37 -12.60 7.80
CA GLY A 189 6.54 -12.73 8.99
C GLY A 189 5.57 -11.56 9.22
N LEU A 190 5.26 -10.79 8.18
CA LEU A 190 4.41 -9.59 8.26
C LEU A 190 2.91 -9.88 8.15
N LEU A 191 2.56 -11.11 7.76
CA LEU A 191 1.18 -11.59 7.68
C LEU A 191 0.78 -12.45 8.89
N ALA A 192 1.70 -12.69 9.84
CA ALA A 192 1.43 -13.45 11.06
C ALA A 192 0.73 -12.57 12.11
N ARG A 193 -0.08 -13.16 13.00
CA ARG A 193 -0.67 -12.45 14.15
C ARG A 193 0.44 -11.85 15.02
N ARG A 194 0.59 -10.53 14.97
CA ARG A 194 1.49 -9.76 15.82
C ARG A 194 0.68 -8.71 16.60
N PRO A 195 1.02 -8.46 17.88
CA PRO A 195 0.45 -7.33 18.62
C PRO A 195 0.66 -6.04 17.82
N GLY A 196 -0.42 -5.29 17.57
CA GLY A 196 -0.38 -4.04 16.79
C GLY A 196 -0.72 -4.16 15.32
N TYR A 197 -0.69 -5.36 14.70
CA TYR A 197 -1.06 -5.59 13.30
C TYR A 197 -2.53 -6.06 13.18
N PRO A 198 -3.31 -5.58 12.20
CA PRO A 198 -4.65 -6.08 11.96
C PRO A 198 -4.60 -7.51 11.41
N ARG A 199 -5.71 -8.25 11.55
CA ARG A 199 -5.80 -9.63 11.08
C ARG A 199 -5.93 -9.64 9.56
N VAL A 200 -4.83 -9.98 8.88
CA VAL A 200 -4.82 -10.31 7.46
C VAL A 200 -5.26 -11.75 7.25
#